data_AF-A0A9D5Z7T2-F1
#
_entry.id   AF-A0A9D5Z7T2-F1
#
_cell.length_a   1.000
_cell.length_b   1.000
_cell.length_c   1.000
_cell.angle_alpha   90.00
_cell.angle_beta   90.00
_cell.angle_gamma   90.00
#
_symmetry.space_group_name_H-M   'P 1'
#
loop_
_entity.id
_entity.type
_entity.pdbx_description
1 polymer ?
#
loop_
_entity_poly.entity_id
_entity_poly.type
_entity_poly.pdbx_seq_one_letter_code
_entity_poly.pdbx_strand_id
1 'polypeptide(L)' 'MQHTENLDKSRSWLALLQEMLRCMIGLPDYPRYVSHRQQHHPGEPILNEAEFIRERQEARYGNKAGKIVRCC' A
#
# COMPACT_ATOMS: atom_id res chain seq x y z
N MET A 1 5.23 15.94 -33.63
CA MET A 1 4.94 14.80 -32.73
C MET A 1 5.82 14.90 -31.49
N GLN A 2 5.62 15.92 -30.64
CA GLN A 2 6.45 16.18 -29.43
C GLN A 2 5.61 16.59 -28.19
N HIS A 3 4.27 16.64 -28.32
CA HIS A 3 3.40 17.13 -27.25
C HIS A 3 2.90 16.02 -26.31
N THR A 4 2.89 14.75 -26.74
CA THR A 4 2.38 13.62 -25.94
C THR A 4 3.41 13.07 -24.95
N GLU A 5 4.70 13.25 -25.19
CA GLU A 5 5.80 12.80 -24.30
C GLU A 5 5.89 13.65 -23.01
N ASN A 6 5.47 14.92 -23.08
CA ASN A 6 5.47 15.76 -21.87
C ASN A 6 4.34 15.39 -20.90
N LEU A 7 3.23 14.83 -21.41
CA LEU A 7 2.10 14.36 -20.58
C LEU A 7 2.38 13.00 -19.92
N ASP A 8 3.21 12.14 -20.52
CA ASP A 8 3.62 10.87 -19.90
C ASP A 8 4.66 11.11 -18.79
N LYS A 9 5.67 11.96 -19.06
CA LYS A 9 6.71 12.32 -18.10
C LYS A 9 6.15 13.09 -16.91
N SER A 10 5.15 13.95 -17.14
CA SER A 10 4.44 14.66 -16.08
C SER A 10 3.52 13.75 -15.24
N ARG A 11 3.06 12.62 -15.77
CA ARG A 11 2.32 11.61 -14.98
C ARG A 11 3.25 10.75 -14.13
N SER A 12 4.47 10.48 -14.60
CA SER A 12 5.41 9.61 -13.88
C SER A 12 6.01 10.26 -12.62
N TRP A 13 6.36 11.55 -12.64
CA TRP A 13 6.84 12.23 -11.41
C TRP A 13 5.73 12.42 -10.37
N LEU A 14 4.48 12.62 -10.81
CA LEU A 14 3.33 12.65 -9.89
C LEU A 14 3.11 11.29 -9.23
N ALA A 15 3.24 10.19 -9.98
CA ALA A 15 3.16 8.84 -9.42
C ALA A 15 4.28 8.56 -8.39
N LEU A 16 5.51 8.99 -8.70
CA LEU A 16 6.66 8.93 -7.79
C LEU A 16 6.42 9.74 -6.51
N LEU A 17 5.96 10.99 -6.63
CA LEU A 17 5.65 11.83 -5.48
C LEU A 17 4.53 11.25 -4.62
N GLN A 18 3.49 10.67 -5.24
CA GLN A 18 2.46 9.99 -4.47
C GLN A 18 3.01 8.78 -3.72
N GLU A 19 3.92 8.00 -4.31
CA GLU A 19 4.57 6.88 -3.61
C GLU A 19 5.44 7.37 -2.44
N MET A 20 6.18 8.47 -2.63
CA MET A 20 6.97 9.10 -1.57
C MET A 20 6.07 9.64 -0.44
N LEU A 21 4.97 10.32 -0.76
CA LEU A 21 4.01 10.82 0.23
C LEU A 21 3.33 9.68 0.98
N ARG A 22 2.94 8.61 0.29
CA ARG A 22 2.39 7.39 0.92
C ARG A 22 3.38 6.77 1.90
N CYS A 23 4.66 6.69 1.52
CA CYS A 23 5.73 6.22 2.39
C CYS A 23 5.89 7.13 3.63
N MET A 24 5.95 8.46 3.44
CA MET A 24 6.13 9.42 4.54
C MET A 24 4.95 9.44 5.52
N ILE A 25 3.72 9.37 5.02
CA ILE A 25 2.51 9.37 5.86
C ILE A 25 2.29 7.97 6.49
N GLY A 26 2.88 6.92 5.88
CA GLY A 26 2.61 5.53 6.21
C GLY A 26 1.19 5.13 5.80
N LEU A 27 0.70 5.67 4.68
CA LEU A 27 -0.63 5.38 4.17
C LEU A 27 -0.61 4.01 3.46
N PRO A 28 -1.46 3.06 3.87
CA PRO A 28 -1.48 1.74 3.28
C PRO A 28 -2.14 1.78 1.87
N ASP A 29 -1.49 1.16 0.88
CA ASP A 29 -1.94 1.08 -0.51
C ASP A 29 -2.55 -0.31 -0.79
N TYR A 30 -3.86 -0.33 -1.02
CA TYR A 30 -4.62 -1.56 -1.24
C TYR A 30 -4.29 -2.24 -2.60
N PRO A 31 -4.29 -1.55 -3.76
CA PRO A 31 -3.86 -2.14 -5.03
C PRO A 31 -2.47 -2.80 -4.98
N ARG A 32 -1.50 -2.15 -4.33
CA ARG A 32 -0.14 -2.70 -4.15
C ARG A 32 -0.16 -3.94 -3.25
N TYR A 33 -0.96 -3.93 -2.18
CA TYR A 33 -1.16 -5.09 -1.32
C TYR A 33 -1.75 -6.28 -2.08
N VAL A 34 -2.81 -6.06 -2.86
CA VAL A 34 -3.44 -7.11 -3.69
C VAL A 34 -2.44 -7.69 -4.68
N SER A 35 -1.71 -6.83 -5.39
CA SER A 35 -0.69 -7.25 -6.37
C SER A 35 0.42 -8.07 -5.70
N HIS A 36 0.90 -7.63 -4.54
CA HIS A 36 1.92 -8.34 -3.77
C HIS A 36 1.41 -9.70 -3.27
N ARG A 37 0.18 -9.77 -2.72
CA ARG A 37 -0.42 -11.02 -2.25
C ARG A 37 -0.65 -12.00 -3.40
N GLN A 38 -1.11 -11.53 -4.55
CA GLN A 38 -1.29 -12.36 -5.73
C GLN A 38 0.04 -12.94 -6.26
N GLN A 39 1.13 -12.17 -6.17
CA GLN A 39 2.44 -12.61 -6.64
C GLN A 39 3.17 -13.54 -5.67
N HIS A 40 3.06 -13.30 -4.36
CA HIS A 40 3.83 -14.02 -3.34
C HIS A 40 3.02 -15.07 -2.56
N HIS A 41 1.70 -14.94 -2.49
CA HIS A 41 0.79 -15.82 -1.75
C HIS A 41 -0.39 -16.28 -2.61
N PRO A 42 -0.14 -17.03 -3.70
CA PRO A 42 -1.21 -17.55 -4.53
C PRO A 42 -2.08 -18.53 -3.73
N GLY A 43 -3.32 -18.15 -3.44
CA GLY A 43 -4.32 -19.01 -2.78
C GLY A 43 -4.76 -18.55 -1.38
N GLU A 44 -4.16 -17.51 -0.81
CA GLU A 44 -4.66 -16.93 0.44
C GLU A 44 -5.79 -15.91 0.18
N PRO A 45 -6.78 -15.80 1.10
CA PRO A 45 -7.82 -14.80 0.99
C PRO A 45 -7.24 -13.39 1.05
N ILE A 46 -7.64 -12.56 0.08
CA ILE A 46 -7.30 -11.15 0.04
C ILE A 46 -8.35 -10.41 0.86
N LEU A 47 -7.90 -9.78 1.95
CA LEU A 47 -8.70 -8.89 2.79
C LEU A 47 -9.41 -7.84 1.94
N ASN A 48 -10.62 -7.44 2.32
CA ASN A 48 -11.26 -6.29 1.70
C ASN A 48 -10.52 -4.98 2.10
N GLU A 49 -10.66 -3.92 1.32
CA GLU A 49 -9.96 -2.64 1.53
C GLU A 49 -10.20 -2.08 2.95
N ALA A 50 -11.47 -2.09 3.41
CA ALA A 50 -11.82 -1.63 4.75
C ALA A 50 -11.20 -2.48 5.86
N GLU A 51 -11.11 -3.80 5.66
CA GLU A 51 -10.49 -4.72 6.62
C GLU A 51 -8.98 -4.53 6.66
N PHE A 52 -8.35 -4.34 5.51
CA PHE A 52 -6.93 -4.04 5.41
C PHE A 52 -6.58 -2.72 6.12
N ILE A 53 -7.35 -1.66 5.89
CA ILE A 53 -7.14 -0.38 6.57
C ILE A 53 -7.32 -0.54 8.08
N ARG A 54 -8.36 -1.25 8.52
CA ARG A 54 -8.62 -1.52 9.94
C ARG A 54 -7.50 -2.33 10.58
N GLU A 55 -7.03 -3.40 9.92
CA GLU A 55 -5.92 -4.23 10.40
C GLU A 55 -4.63 -3.41 10.52
N ARG A 56 -4.34 -2.54 9.54
CA ARG A 56 -3.15 -1.67 9.59
C ARG A 56 -3.25 -0.61 10.68
N GLN A 57 -4.44 -0.04 10.89
CA GLN A 57 -4.69 0.88 12.00
C GLN A 57 -4.61 0.17 13.35
N GLU A 58 -5.14 -1.04 13.47
CA GLU A 58 -5.05 -1.86 14.68
C GLU A 58 -3.61 -2.31 14.94
N ALA A 59 -2.82 -2.65 13.92
CA ALA A 59 -1.41 -2.97 14.09
C ALA A 59 -0.57 -1.76 14.55
N ARG A 60 -0.94 -0.54 14.14
CA ARG A 60 -0.18 0.69 14.46
C ARG A 60 -0.65 1.39 15.74
N TYR A 61 -1.95 1.36 16.02
CA TYR A 61 -2.61 2.11 17.10
C TYR A 61 -3.45 1.24 18.03
N GLY A 62 -3.66 -0.04 17.69
CA GLY A 62 -4.36 -0.98 18.54
C GLY A 62 -3.53 -1.29 19.76
N ASN A 63 -3.82 -0.59 20.85
CA ASN A 63 -3.42 -0.95 22.21
C ASN A 63 -4.16 -2.22 22.68
N LYS A 64 -4.17 -3.30 21.88
CA LYS A 64 -4.47 -4.63 22.42
C LYS A 64 -3.21 -5.08 23.16
N ALA A 65 -3.22 -4.79 24.46
CA ALA A 65 -2.29 -5.31 25.45
C ALA A 65 -1.74 -6.70 25.04
N GLY A 66 -0.47 -6.76 24.62
CA GLY A 66 0.31 -7.99 24.66
C GLY A 66 0.52 -8.81 23.37
N LYS A 67 0.13 -8.37 22.17
CA LYS A 67 0.54 -9.09 20.93
C LYS A 67 1.46 -8.26 20.05
N ILE A 68 2.74 -8.22 20.46
CA ILE A 68 3.85 -8.03 19.52
C ILE A 68 3.80 -9.23 18.56
N VAL A 69 3.22 -9.07 17.38
CA VAL A 69 3.40 -10.05 16.31
C VAL A 69 4.81 -9.84 15.76
N ARG A 70 5.80 -10.37 16.47
CA ARG A 70 7.11 -10.68 15.87
C ARG A 70 6.85 -11.83 14.91
N CYS A 71 6.71 -11.53 13.63
CA CYS A 71 6.92 -12.54 12.61
C CYS A 71 8.45 -12.68 12.48
N CYS A 72 8.97 -13.83 12.93
CA CYS A 72 10.30 -14.30 12.60
C CYS A 72 10.39 -14.66 11.12
#